data_AF-A0A0P9G7Z0-F1
#
_entry.id   AF-A0A0P9G7Z0-F1
#
_cell.length_a   1.000
_cell.length_b   1.000
_cell.length_c   1.000
_cell.angle_alpha   90.00
_cell.angle_beta   90.00
_cell.angle_gamma   90.00
#
_symmetry.space_group_name_H-M   'P 1'
#
loop_
_entity.id
_entity.type
_entity.pdbx_description
1 polymer ?
#
loop_
_entity_poly.entity_id
_entity_poly.type
_entity_poly.pdbx_seq_one_letter_code
_entity_poly.pdbx_strand_id
1 'polypeptide(L)'
;MTTLAQIKKIAKQDFIPAMKARGFLESSKSAMVFYKKHLDDIFQVIMFDLLSNKEDLEVLVFSWVPELKQSYDMKEFPKKLVITNGGSLDKNGLSESADYWEVSQIESVASILNEIIVSVDSHAIPWLNEINSREKLVDALFPDVSCRPNFTERKERILSKSLSNLDN
;
A
#
# COMPACT_ATOMS: atom_id res chain seq x y z
N MET A 1 -11.89 13.53 18.59
CA MET A 1 -10.75 13.49 17.66
C MET A 1 -10.01 12.17 17.86
N THR A 2 -10.03 11.35 16.82
CA THR A 2 -9.44 10.01 16.79
C THR A 2 -8.00 10.07 16.29
N THR A 3 -7.14 9.20 16.80
CA THR A 3 -5.73 9.10 16.41
C THR A 3 -5.44 7.72 15.80
N LEU A 4 -4.41 7.61 14.96
CA LEU A 4 -3.95 6.31 14.46
C LEU A 4 -3.61 5.32 15.57
N ALA A 5 -3.15 5.79 16.75
CA ALA A 5 -2.90 4.94 17.90
C ALA A 5 -4.19 4.35 18.49
N GLN A 6 -5.26 5.14 18.56
CA GLN A 6 -6.59 4.68 18.99
C GLN A 6 -7.20 3.73 17.97
N ILE A 7 -7.12 4.06 16.68
CA ILE A 7 -7.57 3.18 15.59
C ILE A 7 -6.84 1.85 15.67
N LYS A 8 -5.51 1.87 15.78
CA LYS A 8 -4.67 0.67 15.95
C LYS A 8 -5.06 -0.14 17.19
N LYS A 9 -5.43 0.51 18.30
CA LYS A 9 -5.88 -0.19 19.51
C LYS A 9 -7.17 -0.97 19.26
N ILE A 10 -8.14 -0.39 18.55
CA ILE A 10 -9.39 -1.06 18.16
C ILE A 10 -9.09 -2.18 17.15
N ALA A 11 -8.26 -1.89 16.14
CA ALA A 11 -7.87 -2.82 15.10
C ALA A 11 -7.22 -4.12 15.63
N LYS A 12 -6.64 -4.11 16.84
CA LYS A 12 -6.04 -5.32 17.44
C LYS A 12 -7.03 -6.45 17.69
N GLN A 13 -8.31 -6.16 17.87
CA GLN A 13 -9.31 -7.17 18.20
C GLN A 13 -9.62 -8.04 16.98
N ASP A 14 -10.04 -7.42 15.88
CA ASP A 14 -10.56 -8.17 14.71
C ASP A 14 -9.80 -7.85 13.42
N PHE A 15 -9.50 -6.57 13.17
CA PHE A 15 -8.90 -6.13 11.91
C PHE A 15 -7.48 -6.69 11.67
N ILE A 16 -6.57 -6.54 12.64
CA ILE A 16 -5.18 -7.02 12.51
C ILE A 16 -5.14 -8.55 12.37
N PRO A 17 -5.86 -9.34 13.18
CA PRO A 17 -6.00 -10.78 12.94
C PRO A 17 -6.55 -11.12 11.55
N ALA A 18 -7.56 -10.40 11.08
CA ALA A 18 -8.13 -10.58 9.74
C ALA A 18 -7.08 -10.33 8.64
N MET A 19 -6.29 -9.26 8.74
CA MET A 19 -5.19 -8.98 7.80
C MET A 19 -4.11 -10.07 7.83
N LYS A 20 -3.77 -10.58 9.03
CA LYS A 20 -2.82 -11.70 9.18
C LYS A 20 -3.33 -12.98 8.54
N ALA A 21 -4.61 -13.29 8.67
CA ALA A 21 -5.23 -14.44 8.00
C ALA A 21 -5.14 -14.36 6.47
N ARG A 22 -5.07 -13.14 5.90
CA ARG A 22 -4.83 -12.87 4.46
C ARG A 22 -3.35 -12.88 4.07
N GLY A 23 -2.46 -13.25 5.00
CA GLY A 23 -1.02 -13.34 4.82
C GLY A 23 -0.26 -12.03 5.00
N PHE A 24 -0.92 -10.95 5.43
CA PHE A 24 -0.23 -9.68 5.69
C PHE A 24 0.46 -9.66 7.04
N LEU A 25 1.68 -9.11 7.05
CA LEU A 25 2.41 -8.75 8.26
C LEU A 25 2.11 -7.30 8.62
N GLU A 26 1.94 -7.04 9.90
CA GLU A 26 1.81 -5.69 10.43
C GLU A 26 3.20 -5.09 10.69
N SER A 27 3.42 -3.87 10.23
CA SER A 27 4.63 -3.12 10.60
C SER A 27 4.62 -2.76 12.08
N SER A 28 5.65 -3.20 12.80
CA SER A 28 5.94 -2.70 14.15
C SER A 28 6.50 -1.28 14.16
N LYS A 29 7.03 -0.82 13.02
CA LYS A 29 7.77 0.44 12.89
C LYS A 29 6.91 1.61 12.40
N SER A 30 5.72 1.35 11.87
CA SER A 30 4.80 2.36 11.30
C SER A 30 3.40 2.16 11.88
N ALA A 31 2.68 3.25 12.11
CA ALA A 31 1.28 3.16 12.50
C ALA A 31 0.47 2.63 11.29
N MET A 32 -0.16 1.47 11.44
CA MET A 32 -1.13 0.91 10.47
C MET A 32 -0.59 0.73 9.04
N VAL A 33 0.57 0.08 8.89
CA VAL A 33 1.05 -0.42 7.59
C VAL A 33 1.04 -1.94 7.61
N PHE A 34 0.44 -2.54 6.59
CA PHE A 34 0.38 -3.98 6.37
C PHE A 34 1.10 -4.30 5.07
N TYR A 35 1.91 -5.35 5.07
CA TYR A 35 2.61 -5.77 3.87
C TYR A 35 2.76 -7.28 3.81
N LYS A 36 2.87 -7.83 2.61
CA LYS A 36 3.35 -9.20 2.42
C LYS A 36 4.26 -9.26 1.22
N LYS A 37 5.23 -10.16 1.31
CA LYS A 37 6.08 -10.50 0.17
C LYS A 37 5.29 -11.43 -0.74
N HIS A 38 5.13 -11.04 -1.99
CA HIS A 38 4.53 -11.82 -3.05
C HIS A 38 5.63 -12.38 -3.97
N LEU A 39 5.23 -12.91 -5.13
CA LEU A 39 6.13 -13.46 -6.12
C LEU A 39 7.20 -12.45 -6.53
N ASP A 40 8.38 -12.97 -6.85
CA ASP A 40 9.49 -12.20 -7.43
C ASP A 40 9.98 -10.97 -6.62
N ASP A 41 9.88 -11.07 -5.30
CA ASP A 41 10.24 -10.00 -4.35
C ASP A 41 9.36 -8.74 -4.46
N ILE A 42 8.18 -8.86 -5.05
CA ILE A 42 7.16 -7.80 -5.07
C ILE A 42 6.49 -7.75 -3.70
N PHE A 43 6.52 -6.60 -3.05
CA PHE A 43 5.78 -6.36 -1.82
C PHE A 43 4.39 -5.82 -2.15
N GLN A 44 3.37 -6.46 -1.62
CA GLN A 44 2.00 -5.93 -1.64
C GLN A 44 1.79 -5.16 -0.34
N VAL A 45 1.37 -3.90 -0.42
CA VAL A 45 1.31 -2.98 0.71
C VAL A 45 -0.08 -2.36 0.83
N ILE A 46 -0.59 -2.31 2.05
CA ILE A 46 -1.80 -1.59 2.44
C ILE A 46 -1.41 -0.66 3.58
N MET A 47 -1.54 0.64 3.36
CA MET A 47 -1.12 1.69 4.29
C MET A 47 -2.29 2.57 4.66
N PHE A 48 -2.40 2.91 5.93
CA PHE A 48 -3.41 3.83 6.41
C PHE A 48 -2.76 5.20 6.63
N ASP A 49 -3.39 6.25 6.13
CA ASP A 49 -3.01 7.62 6.43
C ASP A 49 -4.17 8.36 7.10
N LEU A 50 -3.89 9.07 8.18
CA LEU A 50 -4.89 9.92 8.82
C LEU A 50 -4.60 11.34 8.37
N LEU A 51 -5.54 11.93 7.61
CA LEU A 51 -5.34 13.24 7.00
C LEU A 51 -5.13 14.33 8.05
N SER A 52 -4.66 15.49 7.58
CA SER A 52 -4.33 16.63 8.44
C SER A 52 -5.50 17.12 9.31
N ASN A 53 -6.75 16.87 8.89
CA ASN A 53 -7.95 17.17 9.68
C ASN A 53 -8.18 16.20 10.84
N LYS A 54 -7.49 15.06 10.89
CA LYS A 54 -7.59 14.00 11.92
C LYS A 54 -8.98 13.39 12.07
N GLU A 55 -9.79 13.54 11.04
CA GLU A 55 -11.16 13.03 10.98
C GLU A 55 -11.32 12.09 9.79
N ASP A 56 -10.50 12.23 8.76
CA ASP A 56 -10.55 11.38 7.58
C ASP A 56 -9.39 10.39 7.54
N LEU A 57 -9.75 9.12 7.38
CA LEU A 57 -8.83 8.01 7.21
C LEU A 57 -8.79 7.61 5.73
N GLU A 58 -7.59 7.62 5.16
CA GLU A 58 -7.31 7.13 3.82
C GLU A 58 -6.65 5.74 3.92
N VAL A 59 -7.00 4.84 3.00
CA VAL A 59 -6.39 3.52 2.87
C VAL A 59 -5.76 3.39 1.49
N LEU A 60 -4.44 3.36 1.44
CA LEU A 60 -3.64 3.30 0.23
C LEU A 60 -3.23 1.86 -0.05
N VAL A 61 -3.43 1.41 -1.28
CA VAL A 61 -3.11 0.04 -1.72
C VAL A 61 -2.18 0.12 -2.92
N PHE A 62 -1.03 -0.55 -2.84
CA PHE A 62 -0.04 -0.53 -3.91
C PHE A 62 0.92 -1.73 -3.85
N SER A 63 1.58 -2.00 -4.97
CA SER A 63 2.71 -2.93 -5.05
C SER A 63 4.03 -2.16 -5.06
N TRP A 64 5.07 -2.74 -4.45
CA TRP A 64 6.33 -2.06 -4.24
C TRP A 64 7.52 -3.01 -4.40
N VAL A 65 8.59 -2.51 -4.99
CA VAL A 65 9.88 -3.19 -5.09
C VAL A 65 11.00 -2.19 -4.74
N PRO A 66 12.12 -2.61 -4.12
CA PRO A 66 13.19 -1.70 -3.72
C PRO A 66 13.80 -0.92 -4.88
N GLU A 67 13.79 -1.48 -6.08
CA GLU A 67 14.29 -0.88 -7.31
C GLU A 67 13.52 0.39 -7.73
N LEU A 68 12.34 0.64 -7.14
CA LEU A 68 11.65 1.92 -7.32
C LEU A 68 12.43 3.11 -6.76
N LYS A 69 13.29 2.87 -5.76
CA LYS A 69 14.15 3.88 -5.15
C LYS A 69 15.53 3.27 -4.87
N GLN A 70 16.48 3.55 -5.75
CA GLN A 70 17.86 3.02 -5.72
C GLN A 70 18.54 3.16 -4.34
N SER A 71 18.35 4.28 -3.65
CA SER A 71 18.95 4.57 -2.34
C SER A 71 18.12 4.06 -1.16
N TYR A 72 17.13 3.19 -1.38
CA TYR A 72 16.28 2.71 -0.31
C TYR A 72 16.99 1.67 0.56
N ASP A 73 17.19 2.00 1.84
CA ASP A 73 17.67 1.04 2.83
C ASP A 73 16.54 0.09 3.23
N MET A 74 16.66 -1.19 2.88
CA MET A 74 15.68 -2.21 3.25
C MET A 74 15.51 -2.38 4.77
N LYS A 75 16.44 -1.91 5.60
CA LYS A 75 16.25 -1.88 7.06
C LYS A 75 15.16 -0.90 7.49
N GLU A 76 14.86 0.11 6.66
CA GLU A 76 13.79 1.08 6.89
C GLU A 76 12.42 0.54 6.46
N PHE A 77 12.37 -0.56 5.71
CA PHE A 77 11.10 -1.15 5.26
C PHE A 77 10.15 -1.48 6.42
N PRO A 78 8.83 -1.17 6.35
CA PRO A 78 8.10 -0.49 5.26
C PRO A 78 7.88 1.04 5.50
N LYS A 79 8.92 1.81 5.82
CA LYS A 79 8.83 3.28 5.99
C LYS A 79 9.22 4.01 4.72
N LYS A 80 8.75 5.27 4.57
CA LYS A 80 9.18 6.16 3.47
C LYS A 80 9.01 5.52 2.08
N LEU A 81 7.99 4.69 1.94
CA LEU A 81 7.64 4.07 0.66
C LEU A 81 7.10 5.15 -0.26
N VAL A 82 7.50 5.10 -1.53
CA VAL A 82 6.95 5.97 -2.55
C VAL A 82 5.81 5.22 -3.22
N ILE A 83 4.60 5.79 -3.14
CA ILE A 83 3.43 5.27 -3.82
C ILE A 83 3.56 5.66 -5.29
N THR A 84 3.49 4.67 -6.16
CA THR A 84 3.81 4.85 -7.60
C THR A 84 2.84 4.13 -8.53
N ASN A 85 2.00 3.26 -7.98
CA ASN A 85 0.95 2.48 -8.63
C ASN A 85 -0.16 2.22 -7.60
N GLY A 86 -1.28 1.66 -8.06
CA GLY A 86 -2.45 1.40 -7.22
C GLY A 86 -3.25 2.67 -7.00
N GLY A 87 -3.75 2.84 -5.78
CA GLY A 87 -4.59 3.99 -5.46
C GLY A 87 -5.16 3.96 -4.05
N SER A 88 -6.07 4.88 -3.81
CA SER A 88 -6.87 4.93 -2.59
C SER A 88 -8.00 3.93 -2.71
N LEU A 89 -8.12 3.07 -1.72
CA LEU A 89 -9.21 2.13 -1.58
C LEU A 89 -10.43 2.89 -1.09
N ASP A 90 -11.59 2.54 -1.63
CA ASP A 90 -12.89 2.96 -1.15
C ASP A 90 -13.88 1.79 -1.21
N LYS A 91 -15.15 2.05 -0.88
CA LYS A 91 -16.23 1.03 -0.89
C LYS A 91 -16.54 0.48 -2.29
N ASN A 92 -16.27 1.24 -3.34
CA ASN A 92 -16.58 0.95 -4.74
C ASN A 92 -15.39 0.37 -5.51
N GLY A 93 -14.14 0.60 -5.07
CA GLY A 93 -12.95 0.09 -5.75
C GLY A 93 -11.63 0.68 -5.27
N LEU A 94 -10.59 0.52 -6.10
CA LEU A 94 -9.38 1.32 -6.04
C LEU A 94 -9.49 2.44 -7.06
N SER A 95 -9.25 3.68 -6.65
CA SER A 95 -9.24 4.81 -7.57
C SER A 95 -8.11 5.80 -7.27
N GLU A 96 -7.80 6.67 -8.24
CA GLU A 96 -6.82 7.75 -8.05
C GLU A 96 -7.39 8.91 -7.21
N SER A 97 -8.72 8.98 -7.11
CA SER A 97 -9.43 9.95 -6.28
C SER A 97 -9.70 9.36 -4.90
N ALA A 98 -9.24 10.03 -3.86
CA ALA A 98 -9.43 9.53 -2.51
C ALA A 98 -10.85 9.82 -1.99
N ASP A 99 -11.66 8.77 -1.91
CA ASP A 99 -12.76 8.72 -0.95
C ASP A 99 -12.17 8.34 0.42
N TYR A 100 -12.65 8.99 1.47
CA TYR A 100 -12.13 8.81 2.83
C TYR A 100 -13.16 8.19 3.75
N TRP A 101 -12.70 7.50 4.80
CA TRP A 101 -13.56 7.06 5.89
C TRP A 101 -13.52 8.07 7.03
N GLU A 102 -14.68 8.62 7.37
CA GLU A 102 -14.81 9.54 8.48
C GLU A 102 -14.71 8.81 9.83
N VAL A 103 -13.60 9.01 10.54
CA VAL A 103 -13.27 8.44 11.85
C VAL A 103 -13.33 9.51 12.97
N SER A 104 -14.14 10.56 12.79
CA SER A 104 -14.28 11.67 13.74
C SER A 104 -14.70 11.20 15.15
N GLN A 105 -15.53 10.16 15.21
CA GLN A 105 -16.01 9.49 16.42
C GLN A 105 -15.29 8.15 16.63
N ILE A 106 -14.91 7.85 17.86
CA ILE A 106 -14.15 6.62 18.16
C ILE A 106 -15.04 5.37 18.11
N GLU A 107 -16.33 5.54 18.38
CA GLU A 107 -17.35 4.51 18.46
C GLU A 107 -17.65 3.89 17.08
N SER A 108 -17.49 4.65 15.99
CA SER A 108 -17.68 4.18 14.61
C SER A 108 -16.46 3.48 14.03
N VAL A 109 -15.28 3.59 14.66
CA VAL A 109 -14.03 3.05 14.09
C VAL A 109 -14.09 1.54 13.89
N ALA A 110 -14.75 0.80 14.78
CA ALA A 110 -14.87 -0.66 14.64
C ALA A 110 -15.70 -1.06 13.40
N SER A 111 -16.82 -0.39 13.13
CA SER A 111 -17.62 -0.65 11.93
C SER A 111 -16.89 -0.24 10.67
N ILE A 112 -16.21 0.91 10.68
CA ILE A 112 -15.38 1.39 9.57
C ILE A 112 -14.27 0.40 9.23
N LEU A 113 -13.57 -0.13 10.24
CA LEU A 113 -12.53 -1.13 10.01
C LEU A 113 -13.10 -2.42 9.38
N ASN A 114 -14.32 -2.81 9.73
CA ASN A 114 -14.99 -3.94 9.08
C ASN A 114 -15.35 -3.64 7.62
N GLU A 115 -15.85 -2.44 7.31
CA GLU A 115 -16.10 -2.00 5.93
C GLU A 115 -14.81 -1.99 5.10
N ILE A 116 -13.69 -1.55 5.71
CA ILE A 116 -12.38 -1.58 5.07
C ILE A 116 -11.95 -3.04 4.81
N ILE A 117 -12.19 -3.99 5.71
CA ILE A 117 -11.90 -5.41 5.45
C ILE A 117 -12.70 -5.92 4.25
N VAL A 118 -13.99 -5.61 4.18
CA VAL A 118 -14.83 -5.99 3.03
C VAL A 118 -14.26 -5.41 1.74
N SER A 119 -13.89 -4.14 1.74
CA SER A 119 -13.30 -3.45 0.59
C SER A 119 -11.93 -4.03 0.20
N VAL A 120 -11.12 -4.44 1.20
CA VAL A 120 -9.85 -5.12 0.97
C VAL A 120 -10.07 -6.46 0.25
N ASP A 121 -11.09 -7.22 0.64
CA ASP A 121 -11.40 -8.51 0.02
C ASP A 121 -11.97 -8.37 -1.39
N SER A 122 -12.89 -7.41 -1.58
CA SER A 122 -13.58 -7.25 -2.86
C SER A 122 -12.74 -6.54 -3.91
N HIS A 123 -11.81 -5.67 -3.51
CA HIS A 123 -11.12 -4.77 -4.44
C HIS A 123 -9.59 -4.84 -4.31
N ALA A 124 -9.05 -4.68 -3.10
CA ALA A 124 -7.59 -4.60 -2.92
C ALA A 124 -6.87 -5.91 -3.23
N ILE A 125 -7.33 -7.03 -2.68
CA ILE A 125 -6.71 -8.34 -2.89
C ILE A 125 -6.79 -8.77 -4.36
N PRO A 126 -7.96 -8.69 -5.05
CA PRO A 126 -8.04 -8.98 -6.48
C PRO A 126 -7.03 -8.16 -7.29
N TRP A 127 -7.00 -6.84 -7.11
CA TRP A 127 -6.07 -5.97 -7.82
C TRP A 127 -4.60 -6.33 -7.53
N LEU A 128 -4.25 -6.56 -6.26
CA LEU A 128 -2.90 -6.97 -5.87
C LEU A 128 -2.49 -8.32 -6.49
N ASN A 129 -3.42 -9.25 -6.66
CA ASN A 129 -3.18 -10.56 -7.26
C ASN A 129 -3.00 -10.49 -8.79
N GLU A 130 -3.51 -9.46 -9.46
CA GLU A 130 -3.23 -9.22 -10.88
C GLU A 130 -1.76 -8.83 -11.11
N ILE A 131 -1.11 -8.23 -10.11
CA ILE A 131 0.33 -7.92 -10.10
C ILE A 131 1.13 -9.17 -9.68
N ASN A 132 1.12 -10.16 -10.55
CA ASN A 132 1.75 -11.46 -10.34
C ASN A 132 3.17 -11.59 -10.91
N SER A 133 3.69 -10.52 -11.51
CA SER A 133 5.00 -10.46 -12.17
C SER A 133 5.53 -9.03 -12.19
N ARG A 134 6.84 -8.87 -12.44
CA ARG A 134 7.46 -7.55 -12.53
C ARG A 134 7.04 -6.81 -13.80
N GLU A 135 6.75 -7.53 -14.87
CA GLU A 135 6.15 -6.97 -16.09
C GLU A 135 4.80 -6.32 -15.77
N LYS A 136 3.91 -7.05 -15.07
CA LYS A 136 2.62 -6.49 -14.62
C LYS A 136 2.79 -5.30 -13.68
N LEU A 137 3.78 -5.34 -12.80
CA LEU A 137 4.11 -4.20 -11.96
C LEU A 137 4.53 -2.97 -12.78
N VAL A 138 5.39 -3.15 -13.79
CA VAL A 138 5.81 -2.09 -14.71
C VAL A 138 4.61 -1.52 -15.46
N ASP A 139 3.73 -2.38 -15.98
CA ASP A 139 2.51 -1.94 -16.67
C ASP A 139 1.63 -1.09 -15.74
N ALA A 140 1.47 -1.52 -14.48
CA ALA A 140 0.69 -0.78 -13.47
C ALA A 140 1.36 0.54 -13.03
N LEU A 141 2.69 0.61 -13.03
CA LEU A 141 3.45 1.83 -12.73
C LEU A 141 3.35 2.87 -13.85
N PHE A 142 3.25 2.41 -15.09
CA PHE A 142 3.37 3.23 -16.29
C PHE A 142 2.25 2.89 -17.29
N PRO A 143 0.99 3.18 -16.95
CA PRO A 143 -0.13 2.90 -17.84
C PRO A 143 -0.02 3.67 -19.17
N ASP A 144 0.69 4.80 -19.18
CA ASP A 144 1.06 5.54 -20.38
C ASP A 144 2.59 5.65 -20.50
N VAL A 145 3.15 4.92 -21.46
CA VAL A 145 4.59 4.84 -21.76
C VAL A 145 5.14 6.17 -22.29
N SER A 146 4.28 7.04 -22.82
CA SER A 146 4.70 8.19 -23.64
C SER A 146 5.11 9.44 -22.86
N CYS A 147 4.91 9.50 -21.53
CA CYS A 147 5.00 10.77 -20.79
C CYS A 147 5.96 10.82 -19.59
N ARG A 148 6.84 9.83 -19.35
CA ARG A 148 7.67 9.83 -18.12
C ARG A 148 9.19 9.92 -18.37
N PRO A 149 9.88 10.93 -17.81
CA PRO A 149 11.34 10.95 -17.72
C PRO A 149 11.87 9.65 -17.09
N ASN A 150 12.95 9.11 -17.63
CA ASN A 150 13.66 7.92 -17.14
C ASN A 150 12.80 6.63 -17.10
N PHE A 151 11.72 6.54 -17.89
CA PHE A 151 10.88 5.33 -17.99
C PHE A 151 11.71 4.08 -18.32
N THR A 152 12.52 4.15 -19.38
CA THR A 152 13.35 3.02 -19.84
C THR A 152 14.29 2.53 -18.74
N GLU A 153 15.01 3.45 -18.10
CA GLU A 153 15.94 3.12 -17.00
C GLU A 153 15.22 2.48 -15.80
N ARG A 154 14.08 3.05 -15.36
CA ARG A 154 13.30 2.51 -14.25
C ARG A 154 12.71 1.14 -14.57
N LYS A 155 12.21 0.96 -15.80
CA LYS A 155 11.69 -0.32 -16.30
C LYS A 155 12.79 -1.37 -16.30
N GLU A 156 13.92 -1.09 -16.94
CA GLU A 156 15.05 -2.02 -17.01
C GLU A 156 15.55 -2.39 -15.61
N ARG A 157 15.62 -1.42 -14.70
CA ARG A 157 16.04 -1.67 -13.31
C ARG A 157 15.09 -2.61 -12.58
N ILE A 158 13.79 -2.40 -12.69
CA ILE A 158 12.78 -3.28 -12.08
C ILE A 158 12.90 -4.68 -12.70
N LEU A 159 12.93 -4.81 -14.02
CA LEU A 159 12.94 -6.12 -14.70
C LEU A 159 14.26 -6.89 -14.47
N SER A 160 15.40 -6.19 -14.38
CA SER A 160 16.71 -6.79 -14.10
C SER A 160 16.98 -7.03 -12.61
N LYS A 161 16.09 -6.59 -11.72
CA LYS A 161 16.27 -6.58 -10.25
C LYS A 161 17.55 -5.88 -9.80
N SER A 162 18.00 -4.91 -10.58
CA SER A 162 19.27 -4.25 -10.32
C SER A 162 19.11 -3.19 -9.24
N LEU A 163 19.85 -3.33 -8.15
CA LEU A 163 20.08 -2.25 -7.17
C LEU A 163 21.39 -1.51 -7.46
N SER A 164 22.11 -1.86 -8.53
CA SER A 164 23.43 -1.29 -8.79
C SER A 164 23.35 0.16 -9.22
N ASN A 165 24.29 0.96 -8.70
CA ASN A 165 24.69 2.23 -9.31
C ASN A 165 25.29 1.94 -10.70
N LEU A 166 24.47 1.99 -11.73
CA LEU A 166 24.93 2.36 -13.07
C LEU A 166 24.76 3.89 -13.06
N ASP A 167 25.63 4.67 -12.44
CA ASP A 167 26.96 4.98 -12.95
C ASP A 167 28.02 5.12 -11.84
N ASN A 168 29.22 4.60 -12.10
CA ASN A 168 30.48 5.16 -11.61
C ASN A 168 30.88 6.32 -12.52
#